data_AF-A0A838R1Q7-F1
#
_entry.id   AF-A0A838R1Q7-F1
#
_cell.length_a   1.000
_cell.length_b   1.000
_cell.length_c   1.000
_cell.angle_alpha   90.00
_cell.angle_beta   90.00
_cell.angle_gamma   90.00
#
_symmetry.space_group_name_H-M   'P 1'
#
loop_
_entity.id
_entity.type
_entity.pdbx_description
1 polymer ?
#
loop_
_entity_poly.entity_id
_entity_poly.type
_entity_poly.pdbx_seq_one_letter_code
_entity_poly.pdbx_strand_id
1 'polypeptide(L)'
;IPAARNRAEEETDRQIITARWRLTLPCFPCGAILLPKGRVQSVESVTYADVAGDDQPLVATVDWRLLADREPAELEPIAGYWPSVESGRRDAVRVEYTAGYGDEPGDVPALLRAGILFALGHLYENRQDVITGTISTELPQSAASIFEKFRVGDEFVNYEVGL
;
A
#
# COMPACT_ATOMS: atom_id res chain seq x y z
N ILE A 1 -7.80 -13.42 14.64
CA ILE A 1 -7.54 -14.51 13.67
C ILE A 1 -6.92 -13.88 12.42
N PRO A 2 -5.75 -14.36 11.95
CA PRO A 2 -5.04 -13.75 10.81
C PRO A 2 -5.83 -13.77 9.50
N ALA A 3 -6.62 -14.83 9.22
CA ALA A 3 -7.33 -15.00 7.95
C ALA A 3 -8.26 -13.83 7.59
N ALA A 4 -9.08 -13.34 8.53
CA ALA A 4 -9.99 -12.22 8.29
C ALA A 4 -9.24 -10.90 8.04
N ARG A 5 -8.08 -10.71 8.70
CA ARG A 5 -7.21 -9.56 8.47
C ARG A 5 -6.55 -9.62 7.09
N ASN A 6 -5.98 -10.76 6.73
CA ASN A 6 -5.32 -10.94 5.44
C ASN A 6 -6.31 -10.70 4.28
N ARG A 7 -7.54 -11.22 4.40
CA ARG A 7 -8.60 -10.93 3.43
C ARG A 7 -8.87 -9.43 3.30
N ALA A 8 -8.93 -8.70 4.41
CA ALA A 8 -9.13 -7.26 4.38
C ALA A 8 -7.93 -6.53 3.73
N GLU A 9 -6.69 -6.93 4.02
CA GLU A 9 -5.47 -6.38 3.41
C GLU A 9 -5.37 -6.66 1.90
N GLU A 10 -5.89 -7.81 1.46
CA GLU A 10 -5.99 -8.18 0.04
C GLU A 10 -7.08 -7.38 -0.69
N GLU A 11 -8.28 -7.25 -0.12
CA GLU A 11 -9.38 -6.53 -0.77
C GLU A 11 -9.18 -5.00 -0.79
N THR A 12 -8.52 -4.45 0.23
CA THR A 12 -8.26 -3.00 0.33
C THR A 12 -6.96 -2.56 -0.32
N ASP A 13 -6.07 -3.50 -0.64
CA ASP A 13 -4.69 -3.23 -1.04
C ASP A 13 -3.90 -2.33 -0.05
N ARG A 14 -4.26 -2.40 1.23
CA ARG A 14 -3.66 -1.63 2.32
C ARG A 14 -3.03 -2.51 3.36
N GLN A 15 -2.04 -1.95 4.06
CA GLN A 15 -1.50 -2.56 5.26
C GLN A 15 -2.32 -2.09 6.47
N ILE A 16 -2.86 -3.02 7.26
CA ILE A 16 -3.77 -2.65 8.37
C ILE A 16 -2.97 -2.34 9.64
N ILE A 17 -2.17 -3.31 10.11
CA ILE A 17 -1.25 -3.13 11.24
C ILE A 17 0.13 -2.77 10.71
N THR A 18 0.88 -1.93 11.40
CA THR A 18 2.24 -1.54 11.02
C THR A 18 3.10 -2.74 10.59
N ALA A 19 3.64 -2.66 9.38
CA ALA A 19 4.59 -3.63 8.86
C ALA A 19 5.62 -2.93 7.97
N ARG A 20 6.81 -3.52 7.89
CA ARG A 20 7.88 -3.07 7.01
C ARG A 20 7.74 -3.73 5.64
N TRP A 21 7.90 -2.91 4.61
CA TRP A 21 7.82 -3.29 3.22
C TRP A 21 9.09 -2.88 2.50
N ARG A 22 9.42 -3.64 1.46
CA ARG A 22 10.48 -3.30 0.51
C ARG A 22 9.88 -3.30 -0.89
N LEU A 23 9.90 -2.13 -1.52
CA LEU A 23 9.58 -1.98 -2.94
C LEU A 23 10.87 -2.07 -3.75
N THR A 24 10.86 -2.93 -4.76
CA THR A 24 12.00 -3.13 -5.66
C THR A 24 11.56 -2.84 -7.08
N LEU A 25 12.28 -1.96 -7.78
CA LEU A 25 11.99 -1.55 -9.15
C LEU A 25 13.21 -1.75 -10.05
N PRO A 26 13.00 -2.06 -11.34
CA PRO A 26 14.08 -2.17 -12.32
C PRO A 26 14.66 -0.80 -12.72
N CYS A 27 13.88 0.27 -12.59
CA CYS A 27 14.29 1.63 -12.86
C CYS A 27 13.39 2.64 -12.15
N PHE A 28 13.84 3.89 -12.06
CA PHE A 28 12.99 4.97 -11.59
C PHE A 28 11.88 5.31 -12.62
N PRO A 29 10.65 5.58 -12.17
CA PRO A 29 9.59 6.06 -13.04
C PRO A 29 9.86 7.49 -13.52
N CYS A 30 9.16 7.90 -14.58
CA CYS A 30 9.11 9.30 -15.01
C CYS A 30 8.23 10.13 -14.06
N GLY A 31 8.79 10.53 -12.91
CA GLY A 31 8.08 11.31 -11.90
C GLY A 31 8.17 10.66 -10.52
N ALA A 32 7.10 10.77 -9.72
CA ALA A 32 7.09 10.22 -8.38
C ALA A 32 7.07 8.68 -8.36
N ILE A 33 7.65 8.08 -7.31
CA ILE A 33 7.50 6.65 -7.02
C ILE A 33 6.25 6.48 -6.16
N LEU A 34 5.28 5.70 -6.64
CA LEU A 34 4.08 5.34 -5.89
C LEU A 34 4.38 4.17 -4.95
N LEU A 35 4.18 4.37 -3.65
CA LEU A 35 4.38 3.33 -2.65
C LEU A 35 3.10 2.49 -2.46
N PRO A 36 3.13 1.18 -2.73
CA PRO A 36 1.98 0.32 -2.53
C PRO A 36 1.73 0.04 -1.04
N LYS A 37 0.57 -0.54 -0.72
CA LYS A 37 0.18 -0.91 0.65
C LYS A 37 0.14 0.27 1.61
N GLY A 38 -0.53 1.36 1.22
CA GLY A 38 -0.78 2.50 2.11
C GLY A 38 -1.57 2.10 3.38
N ARG A 39 -1.55 2.88 4.46
CA ARG A 39 -0.96 4.22 4.63
C ARG A 39 0.52 4.14 5.01
N VAL A 40 1.39 4.84 4.30
CA VAL A 40 2.83 4.87 4.61
C VAL A 40 3.09 5.78 5.81
N GLN A 41 3.81 5.28 6.81
CA GLN A 41 4.17 6.02 8.02
C GLN A 41 5.54 6.70 7.86
N SER A 42 6.53 5.96 7.37
CA SER A 42 7.91 6.42 7.18
C SER A 42 8.58 5.67 6.05
N VAL A 43 9.57 6.32 5.44
CA VAL A 43 10.51 5.67 4.51
C VAL A 43 11.86 5.63 5.20
N GLU A 44 12.39 4.43 5.43
CA GLU A 44 13.65 4.24 6.16
C GLU A 44 14.87 4.42 5.27
N SER A 45 14.82 3.90 4.04
CA SER A 45 15.92 4.04 3.09
C SER A 45 15.46 3.97 1.65
N VAL A 46 16.15 4.72 0.80
CA VAL A 46 16.05 4.63 -0.66
C VAL A 46 17.46 4.40 -1.18
N THR A 47 17.67 3.31 -1.89
CA THR A 47 18.96 2.96 -2.49
C THR A 47 18.77 2.64 -3.97
N TYR A 48 19.78 2.92 -4.77
CA TYR A 48 19.77 2.57 -6.18
C TYR A 48 21.13 2.10 -6.67
N ALA A 49 21.16 1.22 -7.67
CA ALA A 49 22.38 0.84 -8.36
C ALA A 49 22.66 1.88 -9.46
N ASP A 50 23.81 2.55 -9.37
CA ASP A 50 24.24 3.52 -10.37
C ASP A 50 24.65 2.86 -11.69
N VAL A 51 25.03 3.65 -12.69
CA VAL A 51 25.43 3.14 -14.01
C VAL A 51 26.70 2.26 -13.99
N ALA A 52 27.47 2.29 -12.90
CA ALA A 52 28.63 1.43 -12.69
C ALA A 52 28.27 0.12 -11.97
N GLY A 53 27.02 -0.01 -11.50
CA GLY A 53 26.51 -1.18 -10.78
C GLY A 53 26.71 -1.10 -9.26
N ASP A 54 27.19 0.04 -8.74
CA ASP A 54 27.40 0.27 -7.32
C ASP A 54 26.13 0.79 -6.65
N ASP A 55 25.80 0.25 -5.47
CA ASP A 55 24.63 0.69 -4.70
C ASP A 55 24.92 2.04 -4.00
N GLN A 56 24.19 3.07 -4.40
CA GLN A 56 24.24 4.42 -3.85
C GLN A 56 23.00 4.71 -2.97
N PRO A 57 23.17 5.27 -1.77
CA PRO A 57 22.05 5.74 -0.95
C PRO A 57 21.55 7.10 -1.45
N LEU A 58 20.23 7.29 -1.43
CA LEU A 58 19.60 8.60 -1.61
C LEU A 58 19.22 9.20 -0.26
N VAL A 59 19.56 10.47 -0.08
CA VAL A 59 19.41 11.19 1.18
C VAL A 59 18.03 11.85 1.24
N ALA A 60 17.27 11.52 2.28
CA ALA A 60 15.99 12.17 2.57
C ALA A 60 16.18 13.69 2.68
N THR A 61 15.21 14.47 2.18
CA THR A 61 15.18 15.95 2.18
C THR A 61 16.21 16.64 1.27
N VAL A 62 17.15 15.89 0.70
CA VAL A 62 18.12 16.41 -0.29
C VAL A 62 17.77 15.89 -1.67
N ASP A 63 17.64 14.57 -1.81
CA ASP A 63 17.39 13.92 -3.09
C ASP A 63 15.90 13.67 -3.31
N TRP A 64 15.16 13.37 -2.24
CA TRP A 64 13.73 13.03 -2.30
C TRP A 64 12.93 13.57 -1.12
N ARG A 65 11.62 13.72 -1.33
CA ARG A 65 10.62 14.03 -0.31
C ARG A 65 9.48 13.02 -0.33
N LEU A 66 8.94 12.70 0.84
CA LEU A 66 7.76 11.84 0.99
C LEU A 66 6.51 12.69 1.11
N LEU A 67 5.52 12.41 0.26
CA LEU A 67 4.16 12.92 0.35
C LEU A 67 3.26 11.82 0.91
N ALA A 68 3.29 11.65 2.24
CA ALA A 68 2.50 10.63 2.94
C ALA A 68 0.99 10.95 3.03
N ASP A 69 0.60 12.21 2.76
CA ASP A 69 -0.79 12.63 2.73
C ASP A 69 -1.51 12.25 1.42
N ARG A 70 -0.75 11.89 0.37
CA ARG A 70 -1.32 11.35 -0.87
C ARG A 70 -1.62 9.87 -0.72
N GLU A 71 -2.64 9.41 -1.43
CA GLU A 71 -2.97 8.00 -1.52
C GLU A 71 -3.08 7.57 -3.00
N PRO A 72 -2.17 6.73 -3.51
CA PRO A 72 -0.99 6.16 -2.84
C PRO A 72 0.03 7.20 -2.37
N ALA A 73 0.84 6.86 -1.38
CA ALA A 73 1.91 7.74 -0.92
C ALA A 73 2.99 7.88 -1.99
N GLU A 74 3.47 9.10 -2.20
CA GLU A 74 4.38 9.40 -3.31
C GLU A 74 5.75 9.81 -2.79
N LEU A 75 6.82 9.26 -3.39
CA LEU A 75 8.17 9.75 -3.25
C LEU A 75 8.50 10.60 -4.46
N GLU A 76 8.79 11.88 -4.24
CA GLU A 76 9.14 12.81 -5.32
C GLU A 76 10.63 13.18 -5.27
N PRO A 77 11.31 13.27 -6.43
CA PRO A 77 12.67 13.78 -6.49
C PRO A 77 12.67 15.30 -6.28
N ILE A 78 13.56 15.79 -5.42
CA ILE A 78 13.65 17.23 -5.11
C ILE A 78 14.27 18.01 -6.28
N ALA A 79 15.23 17.41 -6.98
CA ALA A 79 15.83 17.99 -8.19
C ALA A 79 14.88 17.93 -9.41
N GLY A 80 13.70 17.32 -9.28
CA GLY A 80 12.74 17.10 -10.36
C GLY A 80 13.03 15.90 -11.26
N TYR A 81 14.16 15.23 -11.07
CA TYR A 81 14.53 13.99 -11.78
C TYR A 81 15.24 13.02 -10.84
N TRP A 82 15.09 11.73 -11.13
CA TRP A 82 15.85 10.68 -10.45
C TRP A 82 17.20 10.44 -11.12
N PRO A 83 18.22 9.99 -10.37
CA PRO A 83 19.49 9.58 -10.95
C PRO A 83 19.36 8.42 -11.94
N SER A 84 20.28 8.35 -12.90
CA SER A 84 20.36 7.22 -13.82
C SER A 84 20.81 5.95 -13.08
N VAL A 85 20.14 4.84 -13.39
CA VAL A 85 20.41 3.52 -12.81
C VAL A 85 21.11 2.60 -13.81
N GLU A 86 21.69 1.51 -13.29
CA GLU A 86 22.18 0.40 -14.11
C GLU A 86 21.08 -0.16 -15.02
N SER A 87 21.38 -0.32 -16.31
CA SER A 87 20.43 -0.92 -17.25
C SER A 87 20.48 -2.45 -17.20
N GLY A 88 19.32 -3.10 -17.15
CA GLY A 88 19.20 -4.57 -17.21
C GLY A 88 19.06 -5.27 -15.85
N ARG A 89 19.21 -4.52 -14.74
CA ARG A 89 18.99 -5.02 -13.38
C ARG A 89 17.53 -4.86 -12.97
N ARG A 90 16.93 -5.91 -12.38
CA ARG A 90 15.51 -5.89 -11.94
C ARG A 90 15.31 -5.29 -10.55
N ASP A 91 16.39 -5.16 -9.79
CA ASP A 91 16.46 -4.62 -8.43
C ASP A 91 17.31 -3.36 -8.34
N ALA A 92 17.32 -2.56 -9.41
CA ALA A 92 18.15 -1.36 -9.51
C ALA A 92 17.72 -0.27 -8.53
N VAL A 93 16.47 -0.25 -8.09
CA VAL A 93 15.97 0.69 -7.07
C VAL A 93 15.31 -0.10 -5.96
N ARG A 94 15.66 0.23 -4.70
CA ARG A 94 15.10 -0.41 -3.51
C ARG A 94 14.66 0.66 -2.52
N VAL A 95 13.40 0.59 -2.13
CA VAL A 95 12.80 1.49 -1.14
C VAL A 95 12.33 0.66 0.03
N GLU A 96 12.84 0.96 1.21
CA GLU A 96 12.37 0.38 2.47
C GLU A 96 11.48 1.40 3.18
N TYR A 97 10.27 0.97 3.50
CA TYR A 97 9.26 1.83 4.12
C TYR A 97 8.38 1.05 5.08
N THR A 98 7.86 1.75 6.08
CA THR A 98 6.88 1.23 7.03
C THR A 98 5.49 1.72 6.65
N ALA A 99 4.52 0.82 6.58
CA ALA A 99 3.13 1.14 6.29
C ALA A 99 2.16 0.46 7.27
N GLY A 100 1.02 1.08 7.52
CA GLY A 100 -0.01 0.62 8.46
C GLY A 100 -0.74 1.79 9.11
N TYR A 101 -1.89 1.52 9.72
CA TYR A 101 -2.60 2.53 10.51
C TYR A 101 -1.96 2.74 11.89
N GLY A 102 -1.33 1.72 12.44
CA GLY A 102 -0.62 1.75 13.71
C GLY A 102 -0.36 0.34 14.26
N ASP A 103 0.30 0.27 15.41
CA ASP A 103 0.67 -0.99 16.07
C ASP A 103 -0.49 -1.59 16.87
N GLU A 104 -1.42 -0.75 17.30
CA GLU A 104 -2.54 -1.15 18.14
C GLU A 104 -3.83 -1.28 17.32
N PRO A 105 -4.75 -2.19 17.72
CA PRO A 105 -6.08 -2.24 17.14
C PRO A 105 -6.81 -0.89 17.21
N GLY A 106 -6.52 -0.07 18.24
CA GLY A 106 -7.08 1.27 18.43
C GLY A 106 -6.87 2.22 17.24
N ASP A 107 -5.73 2.08 16.56
CA ASP A 107 -5.28 2.95 15.47
C ASP A 107 -6.03 2.69 14.16
N VAL A 108 -6.55 1.47 14.00
CA VAL A 108 -7.30 1.06 12.80
C VAL A 108 -8.68 1.73 12.81
N PRO A 109 -9.13 2.34 11.69
CA PRO A 109 -10.45 2.96 11.60
C PRO A 109 -11.57 2.03 12.07
N ALA A 110 -12.48 2.56 12.90
CA ALA A 110 -13.54 1.77 13.53
C ALA A 110 -14.39 0.99 12.52
N LEU A 111 -14.66 1.59 11.35
CA LEU A 111 -15.40 0.96 10.27
C LEU A 111 -14.64 -0.23 9.67
N LEU A 112 -13.32 -0.12 9.47
CA LEU A 112 -12.49 -1.21 8.97
C LEU A 112 -12.41 -2.36 9.98
N ARG A 113 -12.32 -2.05 11.28
CA ARG A 113 -12.43 -3.06 12.35
C ARG A 113 -13.76 -3.79 12.31
N ALA A 114 -14.86 -3.07 12.11
CA ALA A 114 -16.18 -3.68 11.98
C ALA A 114 -16.25 -4.63 10.77
N GLY A 115 -15.71 -4.23 9.62
CA GLY A 115 -15.61 -5.08 8.43
C GLY A 115 -14.83 -6.38 8.68
N ILE A 116 -13.69 -6.30 9.38
CA ILE A 116 -12.91 -7.47 9.78
C ILE A 116 -13.70 -8.38 10.72
N LEU A 117 -14.44 -7.82 11.69
CA LEU A 117 -15.27 -8.60 12.60
C LEU A 117 -16.43 -9.31 11.88
N PHE A 118 -17.06 -8.67 10.89
CA PHE A 118 -18.07 -9.31 10.04
C PHE A 118 -17.47 -10.47 9.23
N ALA A 119 -16.32 -10.25 8.59
CA ALA A 119 -15.63 -11.31 7.85
C ALA A 119 -15.23 -12.48 8.77
N LEU A 120 -14.81 -12.18 10.00
CA LEU A 120 -14.48 -13.17 11.01
C LEU A 120 -15.71 -13.96 11.47
N GLY A 121 -16.84 -13.29 11.72
CA GLY A 121 -18.11 -13.93 12.06
C GLY A 121 -18.55 -14.90 10.96
N HIS A 122 -18.47 -14.45 9.71
CA HIS A 122 -18.79 -15.29 8.55
C HIS A 122 -17.90 -16.55 8.47
N LEU A 123 -16.59 -16.41 8.68
CA LEU A 123 -15.66 -17.56 8.71
C LEU A 123 -15.92 -18.48 9.91
N TYR A 124 -16.35 -17.93 11.05
CA TYR A 124 -16.67 -18.72 12.25
C TYR A 124 -17.95 -19.52 12.08
N GLU A 125 -18.97 -18.95 11.45
CA GLU A 125 -20.26 -19.59 11.19
C GLU A 125 -20.16 -20.62 10.05
N ASN A 126 -19.38 -20.33 9.01
CA ASN A 126 -19.24 -21.16 7.81
C ASN A 126 -17.88 -21.87 7.78
N ARG A 127 -17.66 -22.85 8.67
CA ARG A 127 -16.39 -23.60 8.78
C ARG A 127 -16.27 -24.83 7.88
N GLN A 128 -17.22 -25.01 6.97
CA GLN A 128 -17.26 -26.10 6.01
C GLN A 128 -17.19 -25.46 4.63
N ASP A 129 -16.47 -26.09 3.68
CA ASP A 129 -16.51 -25.72 2.26
C ASP A 129 -17.88 -26.12 1.69
N VAL A 130 -18.93 -25.38 2.06
CA VAL A 130 -20.29 -25.60 1.55
C VAL A 130 -20.51 -24.64 0.40
N ILE A 131 -20.79 -25.19 -0.78
CA ILE A 131 -21.42 -24.44 -1.87
C ILE A 131 -22.88 -24.26 -1.45
N THR A 132 -23.18 -23.19 -0.74
CA THR A 132 -24.55 -22.85 -0.37
C THR A 132 -25.30 -22.50 -1.66
N GLY A 133 -26.28 -23.32 -2.02
CA GLY A 133 -26.91 -23.34 -3.34
C GLY A 133 -27.40 -21.98 -3.84
N THR A 134 -26.83 -21.55 -4.98
CA THR A 134 -27.38 -20.78 -6.11
C THR A 134 -28.26 -19.54 -5.91
N ILE A 135 -28.60 -19.12 -4.70
CA ILE A 135 -29.21 -17.79 -4.43
C ILE A 135 -28.67 -17.28 -3.09
N SER A 136 -27.35 -17.07 -3.03
CA SER A 136 -26.74 -16.27 -1.98
C SER A 136 -27.01 -14.81 -2.31
N THR A 137 -28.13 -14.27 -1.83
CA THR A 137 -28.31 -12.81 -1.82
C THR A 137 -27.28 -12.27 -0.86
N GLU A 138 -26.13 -11.83 -1.35
CA GLU A 138 -25.16 -11.12 -0.52
C GLU A 138 -25.89 -9.95 0.14
N LEU A 139 -25.87 -9.91 1.47
CA LEU A 139 -26.47 -8.81 2.21
C LEU A 139 -25.93 -7.49 1.63
N PRO A 140 -26.78 -6.51 1.30
CA PRO A 140 -26.37 -5.24 0.68
C PRO A 140 -25.43 -4.37 1.55
N GLN A 141 -24.98 -4.87 2.71
CA GLN A 141 -23.92 -4.30 3.57
C GLN A 141 -22.93 -5.39 4.03
N SER A 142 -22.33 -6.10 3.07
CA SER A 142 -21.30 -7.11 3.34
C SER A 142 -19.97 -6.48 3.78
N ALA A 143 -19.09 -7.26 4.41
CA ALA A 143 -17.72 -6.84 4.72
C ALA A 143 -16.97 -6.31 3.47
N ALA A 144 -17.27 -6.86 2.29
CA ALA A 144 -16.73 -6.40 1.01
C ALA A 144 -17.13 -4.95 0.69
N SER A 145 -18.38 -4.55 0.96
CA SER A 145 -18.82 -3.15 0.78
C SER A 145 -18.07 -2.17 1.69
N ILE A 146 -17.65 -2.63 2.87
CA ILE A 146 -16.80 -1.85 3.77
C ILE A 146 -15.39 -1.77 3.22
N PHE A 147 -14.81 -2.88 2.78
CA PHE A 147 -13.45 -2.93 2.23
C PHE A 147 -13.31 -2.11 0.93
N GLU A 148 -14.32 -2.11 0.05
CA GLU A 148 -14.31 -1.32 -1.18
C GLU A 148 -14.13 0.18 -0.89
N LYS A 149 -14.72 0.71 0.20
CA LYS A 149 -14.54 2.11 0.60
C LYS A 149 -13.10 2.46 0.97
N PHE A 150 -12.32 1.46 1.38
CA PHE A 150 -10.90 1.63 1.70
C PHE A 150 -10.01 1.22 0.52
N ARG A 151 -10.53 0.65 -0.57
CA ARG A 151 -9.72 0.26 -1.74
C ARG A 151 -9.26 1.45 -2.57
N VAL A 152 -10.05 2.52 -2.63
CA VAL A 152 -9.70 3.72 -3.40
C VAL A 152 -8.79 4.60 -2.54
N GLY A 153 -7.54 4.79 -2.99
CA GLY A 153 -6.70 5.89 -2.54
C GLY A 153 -7.22 7.17 -3.20
N ASP A 154 -7.46 8.19 -2.37
CA ASP A 154 -8.00 9.52 -2.67
C ASP A 154 -8.85 9.63 -3.96
N GLU A 155 -10.14 9.93 -3.80
CA GLU A 155 -11.12 10.18 -4.89
C GLU A 155 -10.74 11.33 -5.87
N PHE A 156 -9.53 11.89 -5.73
CA PHE A 156 -8.97 13.01 -6.47
C PHE A 156 -7.72 12.66 -7.31
N VAL A 157 -7.53 11.41 -7.76
CA VAL A 157 -6.47 11.03 -8.73
C VAL A 157 -6.52 11.88 -10.03
N ASN A 158 -7.62 12.58 -10.30
CA ASN A 158 -7.70 13.61 -11.34
C ASN A 158 -7.43 15.02 -10.81
N TYR A 159 -6.23 15.30 -10.32
CA TYR A 159 -5.67 16.65 -10.44
C TYR A 159 -5.01 16.74 -11.82
N GLU A 160 -5.82 16.68 -12.90
CA GLU A 160 -5.36 17.19 -14.18
C GLU A 160 -5.09 18.69 -13.98
N VAL A 161 -3.83 19.04 -13.80
CA VAL A 161 -3.36 20.42 -13.95
C VAL A 161 -3.56 20.79 -15.41
N GLY A 162 -4.74 21.33 -15.70
CA GLY A 162 -4.95 22.16 -16.88
C GLY A 162 -4.11 23.43 -16.71
N LEU A 163 -2.88 23.39 -17.21
CA LEU A 163 -2.10 24.56 -17.65
C LEU A 163 -1.32 24.20 -18.91
#